data_AF-A0A925XNW8-F1
#
_entry.id   AF-A0A925XNW8-F1
#
_cell.length_a   1.000
_cell.length_b   1.000
_cell.length_c   1.000
_cell.angle_alpha   90.00
_cell.angle_beta   90.00
_cell.angle_gamma   90.00
#
_symmetry.space_group_name_H-M   'P 1'
#
loop_
_entity.id
_entity.type
_entity.pdbx_description
1 polymer ?
#
loop_
_entity_poly.entity_id
_entity_poly.type
_entity_poly.pdbx_seq_one_letter_code
_entity_poly.pdbx_strand_id
1 'polypeptide(L)'
;MPDAARLRRLAESLHARAHPALPVDLIPVVFAGVNVGDAQPAVAQFLAQQMPAFKLDRALSIEKSMDAADLNAVLAKAARQLHAAGLIKGWRDELLSVGSPPVAAIERAACRALG
;
A
#
# COMPACT_ATOMS: atom_id res chain seq x y z
N MET A 1 39.27 -8.54 -16.92
CA MET A 1 37.83 -8.80 -17.09
C MET A 1 37.21 -9.07 -15.74
N PRO A 2 36.02 -8.55 -15.42
CA PRO A 2 35.39 -8.82 -14.12
C PRO A 2 35.14 -10.32 -13.97
N ASP A 3 35.51 -10.87 -12.81
CA ASP A 3 35.32 -12.27 -12.47
C ASP A 3 33.83 -12.62 -12.45
N ALA A 4 33.40 -13.50 -13.37
CA ALA A 4 32.01 -13.90 -13.55
C ALA A 4 31.40 -14.51 -12.27
N ALA A 5 32.21 -15.20 -11.45
CA ALA A 5 31.76 -15.77 -10.18
C ALA A 5 31.48 -14.69 -9.14
N ARG A 6 32.24 -13.59 -9.15
CA ARG A 6 31.97 -12.43 -8.30
C ARG A 6 30.68 -11.72 -8.73
N LEU A 7 30.46 -11.52 -10.03
CA LEU A 7 29.26 -10.87 -10.54
C LEU A 7 27.99 -11.67 -10.22
N ARG A 8 28.02 -13.00 -10.37
CA ARG A 8 26.87 -13.86 -10.03
C ARG A 8 26.50 -13.79 -8.55
N ARG A 9 27.48 -13.88 -7.65
CA ARG A 9 27.25 -13.74 -6.19
C ARG A 9 26.68 -12.38 -5.81
N LEU A 10 27.17 -11.30 -6.44
CA LEU A 10 26.62 -9.96 -6.20
C LEU A 10 25.18 -9.87 -6.71
N ALA A 11 24.88 -10.40 -7.90
CA ALA A 11 23.54 -10.40 -8.45
C ALA A 11 22.56 -11.18 -7.56
N GLU A 12 22.94 -12.36 -7.08
CA GLU A 12 22.12 -13.16 -6.15
C GLU A 12 21.89 -12.42 -4.82
N SER A 13 22.94 -11.82 -4.26
CA SER A 13 22.82 -11.03 -3.03
C SER A 13 21.90 -9.82 -3.19
N LEU A 14 22.03 -9.08 -4.30
CA LEU A 14 21.18 -7.93 -4.60
C LEU A 14 19.74 -8.38 -4.88
N HIS A 15 19.55 -9.50 -5.57
CA HIS A 15 18.22 -10.04 -5.85
C HIS A 15 17.50 -10.44 -4.56
N ALA A 16 18.18 -11.15 -3.65
CA ALA A 16 17.61 -11.51 -2.35
C ALA A 16 17.27 -10.29 -1.49
N ARG A 17 18.09 -9.22 -1.56
CA ARG A 17 17.83 -7.96 -0.84
C ARG A 17 16.71 -7.13 -1.47
N ALA A 18 16.54 -7.22 -2.78
CA ALA A 18 15.48 -6.52 -3.51
C ALA A 18 14.12 -7.22 -3.37
N HIS A 19 14.11 -8.52 -3.14
CA HIS A 19 12.90 -9.34 -2.98
C HIS A 19 12.91 -10.03 -1.61
N PRO A 20 12.81 -9.27 -0.51
CA PRO A 20 12.60 -9.88 0.80
C PRO A 20 11.29 -10.68 0.77
N ALA A 21 11.24 -11.79 1.49
CA ALA A 21 10.00 -12.54 1.65
C ALA A 21 8.93 -11.61 2.26
N LEU A 22 7.76 -11.56 1.63
CA LEU A 22 6.63 -10.81 2.15
C LEU A 22 6.13 -11.47 3.44
N PRO A 23 5.66 -10.68 4.43
CA PRO A 23 4.94 -11.23 5.58
C PRO A 23 3.75 -12.08 5.12
N VAL A 24 3.48 -13.18 5.83
CA VAL A 24 2.48 -14.19 5.43
C VAL A 24 1.05 -13.74 5.74
N ASP A 25 0.91 -12.70 6.56
CA ASP A 25 -0.33 -12.23 7.15
C ASP A 25 -0.84 -10.91 6.54
N LEU A 26 -0.35 -10.52 5.37
CA LEU A 26 -0.83 -9.32 4.70
C LEU A 26 -2.32 -9.45 4.32
N ILE A 27 -3.03 -8.34 4.43
CA ILE A 27 -4.45 -8.21 4.13
C ILE A 27 -4.59 -7.55 2.75
N PRO A 28 -5.24 -8.20 1.77
CA PRO A 28 -5.47 -7.61 0.47
C PRO A 28 -6.25 -6.30 0.57
N VAL A 29 -5.84 -5.28 -0.19
CA VAL A 29 -6.53 -4.00 -0.32
C VAL A 29 -7.26 -3.98 -1.65
N VAL A 30 -8.59 -3.89 -1.60
CA VAL A 30 -9.45 -4.07 -2.78
C VAL A 30 -10.32 -2.83 -3.01
N PHE A 31 -10.13 -2.18 -4.15
CA PHE A 31 -10.95 -1.05 -4.60
C PHE A 31 -11.74 -1.46 -5.84
N ALA A 32 -13.06 -1.23 -5.82
CA ALA A 32 -13.97 -1.60 -6.91
C ALA A 32 -13.85 -3.07 -7.39
N GLY A 33 -13.41 -3.99 -6.51
CA GLY A 33 -13.20 -5.41 -6.83
C GLY A 33 -11.83 -5.75 -7.42
N VAL A 34 -10.91 -4.79 -7.52
CA VAL A 34 -9.53 -4.97 -7.98
C VAL A 34 -8.59 -4.92 -6.78
N ASN A 35 -7.69 -5.90 -6.65
CA ASN A 35 -6.60 -5.84 -5.67
C ASN A 35 -5.58 -4.78 -6.12
N VAL A 36 -5.33 -3.79 -5.26
CA VAL A 36 -4.44 -2.66 -5.52
C VAL A 36 -3.19 -2.67 -4.62
N GLY A 37 -3.06 -3.64 -3.72
CA GLY A 37 -1.96 -3.74 -2.77
C GLY A 37 -2.27 -4.70 -1.62
N ASP A 38 -1.28 -4.95 -0.77
CA ASP A 38 -1.40 -5.80 0.40
C ASP A 38 -0.93 -5.04 1.65
N ALA A 39 -1.85 -4.77 2.58
CA ALA A 39 -1.59 -3.99 3.78
C ALA A 39 -1.19 -4.86 4.97
N GLN A 40 -0.42 -4.31 5.90
CA GLN A 40 -0.23 -4.97 7.20
C GLN A 40 -1.53 -5.04 8.00
N PRO A 41 -1.79 -6.11 8.78
CA PRO A 41 -3.01 -6.24 9.59
C PRO A 41 -3.29 -5.03 10.48
N ALA A 42 -2.27 -4.46 11.11
CA ALA A 42 -2.43 -3.30 11.98
C ALA A 42 -2.94 -2.06 11.22
N VAL A 43 -2.48 -1.85 9.98
CA VAL A 43 -2.95 -0.75 9.12
C VAL A 43 -4.39 -0.99 8.68
N ALA A 44 -4.69 -2.20 8.23
CA ALA A 44 -6.05 -2.57 7.78
C ALA A 44 -7.08 -2.45 8.92
N GLN A 45 -6.75 -2.96 10.11
CA GLN A 45 -7.60 -2.86 11.30
C GLN A 45 -7.80 -1.41 11.72
N PHE A 46 -6.72 -0.62 11.75
CA PHE A 46 -6.81 0.81 12.08
C PHE A 46 -7.75 1.55 11.13
N LEU A 47 -7.59 1.37 9.82
CA LEU A 47 -8.43 2.05 8.84
C LEU A 47 -9.90 1.64 8.96
N ALA A 48 -10.20 0.35 9.11
CA ALA A 48 -11.58 -0.11 9.28
C ALA A 48 -12.24 0.38 10.57
N GLN A 49 -11.47 0.60 11.64
CA GLN A 49 -11.98 1.14 12.90
C GLN A 49 -12.18 2.66 12.86
N GLN A 50 -11.26 3.40 12.21
CA GLN A 50 -11.26 4.86 12.23
C GLN A 50 -12.03 5.49 11.08
N MET A 51 -12.30 4.73 10.01
CA MET A 51 -12.89 5.26 8.80
C MET A 51 -14.05 4.37 8.31
N PRO A 52 -15.31 4.84 8.42
CA PRO A 52 -16.49 4.09 7.99
C PRO A 52 -16.50 3.67 6.51
N ALA A 53 -15.73 4.37 5.66
CA ALA A 53 -15.58 4.05 4.25
C ALA A 53 -14.83 2.73 4.01
N PHE A 54 -14.03 2.28 4.98
CA PHE A 54 -13.28 1.03 4.91
C PHE A 54 -14.01 -0.09 5.65
N LYS A 55 -14.14 -1.24 4.99
CA LYS A 55 -14.65 -2.47 5.59
C LYS A 55 -13.54 -3.51 5.60
N LEU A 56 -13.37 -4.17 6.73
CA LEU A 56 -12.42 -5.26 6.90
C LEU A 56 -13.16 -6.56 7.12
N ASP A 57 -13.04 -7.49 6.17
CA ASP A 57 -13.52 -8.86 6.25
C ASP A 57 -12.37 -9.85 6.00
N ARG A 58 -12.25 -10.39 4.79
CA ARG A 58 -11.07 -11.09 4.28
C ARG A 58 -10.11 -10.15 3.55
N ALA A 59 -10.58 -8.96 3.20
CA ALA A 59 -9.81 -7.89 2.58
C ALA A 59 -10.19 -6.54 3.20
N LEU A 60 -9.30 -5.56 3.07
CA LEU A 60 -9.63 -4.17 3.31
C LEU A 60 -10.26 -3.60 2.04
N SER A 61 -11.54 -3.25 2.09
CA SER A 61 -12.28 -2.76 0.92
C SER A 61 -12.92 -1.40 1.16
N ILE A 62 -13.08 -0.63 0.08
CA ILE A 62 -13.90 0.59 0.05
C ILE A 62 -15.20 0.28 -0.69
N GLU A 63 -16.31 0.89 -0.25
CA GLU A 63 -17.62 0.69 -0.90
C GLU A 63 -17.57 0.98 -2.41
N LYS A 64 -18.24 0.11 -3.19
CA LYS A 64 -18.14 0.02 -4.64
C LYS A 64 -18.69 1.23 -5.41
N SER A 65 -19.43 2.13 -4.76
CA SER A 65 -20.16 3.21 -5.44
C SER A 65 -19.45 4.57 -5.43
N MET A 66 -18.18 4.65 -5.04
CA MET A 66 -17.42 5.91 -5.10
C MET A 66 -16.90 6.19 -6.50
N ASP A 67 -16.99 7.45 -6.92
CA ASP A 67 -16.24 7.94 -8.07
C ASP A 67 -14.76 8.17 -7.71
N ALA A 68 -13.96 8.53 -8.71
CA ALA A 68 -12.52 8.75 -8.50
C ALA A 68 -12.22 9.94 -7.58
N ALA A 69 -13.07 10.97 -7.55
CA ALA A 69 -12.85 12.16 -6.72
C ALA A 69 -13.10 11.84 -5.24
N ASP A 70 -14.18 11.13 -4.94
CA ASP A 70 -14.52 10.65 -3.62
C ASP A 70 -13.47 9.67 -3.11
N LEU A 71 -13.03 8.73 -3.96
CA LEU A 71 -11.99 7.78 -3.62
C LEU A 71 -10.66 8.50 -3.29
N ASN A 72 -10.26 9.49 -4.08
CA ASN A 72 -9.10 10.32 -3.78
C ASN A 72 -9.23 11.04 -2.43
N ALA A 73 -10.41 11.61 -2.13
CA ALA A 73 -10.66 12.29 -0.87
C ALA A 73 -10.57 11.35 0.33
N VAL A 74 -11.13 10.14 0.20
CA VAL A 74 -11.06 9.07 1.21
C VAL A 74 -9.61 8.64 1.42
N LEU A 75 -8.85 8.38 0.37
CA LEU A 75 -7.45 7.97 0.46
C LEU A 75 -6.56 9.08 1.04
N ALA A 76 -6.80 10.34 0.70
CA ALA A 76 -6.10 11.48 1.29
C ALA A 76 -6.40 11.59 2.80
N LYS A 77 -7.67 11.35 3.21
CA LYS A 77 -8.03 11.31 4.63
C LYS A 77 -7.39 10.12 5.35
N ALA A 78 -7.36 8.95 4.72
CA ALA A 78 -6.71 7.76 5.25
C ALA A 78 -5.21 7.98 5.49
N ALA A 79 -4.50 8.54 4.51
CA ALA A 79 -3.10 8.88 4.65
C ALA A 79 -2.85 9.83 5.84
N ARG A 80 -3.68 10.87 5.98
CA ARG A 80 -3.58 11.80 7.13
C ARG A 80 -3.81 11.09 8.47
N GLN A 81 -4.81 10.20 8.57
CA GLN A 81 -5.10 9.45 9.80
C GLN A 81 -3.97 8.49 10.16
N LEU A 82 -3.42 7.76 9.17
CA LEU A 82 -2.26 6.90 9.38
C LEU A 82 -1.04 7.68 9.84
N HIS A 83 -0.82 8.87 9.28
CA HIS A 83 0.28 9.75 9.68
C HIS A 83 0.11 10.27 11.10
N ALA A 84 -1.10 10.73 11.45
CA ALA A 84 -1.43 11.21 12.79
C ALA A 84 -1.28 10.11 13.86
N ALA A 85 -1.58 8.86 13.51
CA ALA A 85 -1.39 7.69 14.38
C ALA A 85 0.07 7.18 14.42
N GLY A 86 0.99 7.79 13.67
CA GLY A 86 2.39 7.37 13.60
C GLY A 86 2.64 6.05 12.85
N LEU A 87 1.64 5.54 12.13
CA LEU A 87 1.71 4.30 11.34
C LEU A 87 2.46 4.50 10.01
N ILE A 88 2.48 5.74 9.51
CA ILE A 88 3.34 6.14 8.38
C ILE A 88 4.19 7.35 8.76
N LYS A 89 5.35 7.48 8.11
CA LYS A 89 6.32 8.56 8.34
C LYS A 89 6.84 9.10 7.02
N GLY A 90 7.45 10.28 7.07
CA GLY A 90 8.08 10.89 5.90
C GLY A 90 7.05 11.33 4.87
N TRP A 91 6.09 12.16 5.31
CA TRP A 91 5.16 12.88 4.44
C TRP A 91 5.93 13.69 3.39
N ARG A 92 5.46 13.68 2.13
CA ARG A 92 6.19 14.28 0.99
C ARG A 92 5.37 15.24 0.14
N ASP A 93 4.07 15.36 0.38
CA ASP A 93 3.15 16.14 -0.45
C ASP A 93 3.22 15.72 -1.93
N GLU A 94 3.40 14.41 -2.16
CA GLU A 94 3.56 13.80 -3.48
C GLU A 94 2.49 12.72 -3.65
N LEU A 95 1.60 12.91 -4.63
CA LEU A 95 0.57 11.94 -4.95
C LEU A 95 1.07 10.89 -5.94
N LEU A 96 0.82 9.62 -5.65
CA LEU A 96 1.08 8.49 -6.54
C LEU A 96 -0.23 7.81 -6.94
N SER A 97 -0.28 7.34 -8.18
CA SER A 97 -1.41 6.57 -8.71
C SER A 97 -1.54 5.22 -8.03
N VAL A 98 -2.79 4.82 -7.76
CA VAL A 98 -3.15 3.52 -7.17
C VAL A 98 -3.86 2.67 -8.22
N GLY A 99 -3.45 1.40 -8.33
CA GLY A 99 -4.02 0.43 -9.27
C GLY A 99 -3.39 0.44 -10.67
N SER A 100 -3.69 -0.60 -11.45
CA SER A 100 -3.27 -0.74 -12.86
C SER A 100 -4.42 -1.36 -13.67
N PRO A 101 -5.21 -0.57 -14.43
CA PRO A 101 -5.06 0.87 -14.66
C PRO A 101 -5.32 1.73 -13.40
N PRO A 102 -4.81 2.98 -13.33
CA PRO A 102 -5.01 3.86 -12.19
C PRO A 102 -6.50 4.13 -11.89
N VAL A 103 -6.90 3.89 -10.64
CA VAL A 103 -8.27 4.15 -10.15
C VAL A 103 -8.35 5.36 -9.22
N ALA A 104 -7.23 5.75 -8.61
CA ALA A 104 -7.14 6.83 -7.64
C ALA A 104 -5.70 7.33 -7.48
N ALA A 105 -5.50 8.30 -6.60
CA ALA A 105 -4.20 8.77 -6.14
C ALA A 105 -4.14 8.85 -4.62
N ILE A 106 -2.96 8.59 -4.05
CA ILE A 106 -2.70 8.64 -2.62
C ILE A 106 -1.34 9.28 -2.34
N GLU A 107 -1.18 9.88 -1.16
CA GLU A 107 0.11 10.36 -0.67
C GLU A 107 1.16 9.24 -0.67
N ARG A 108 2.35 9.53 -1.21
CA ARG A 108 3.47 8.59 -1.35
C ARG A 108 3.88 7.91 -0.05
N ALA A 109 3.81 8.63 1.07
CA ALA A 109 4.12 8.07 2.38
C ALA A 109 3.19 6.91 2.77
N ALA A 110 1.95 6.90 2.25
CA ALA A 110 0.95 5.89 2.57
C ALA A 110 1.02 4.65 1.69
N CYS A 111 1.67 4.70 0.51
CA CYS A 111 1.77 3.55 -0.40
C CYS A 111 2.30 2.32 0.34
N ARG A 112 3.47 2.41 0.99
CA ARG A 112 4.07 1.27 1.70
C ARG A 112 3.20 0.64 2.79
N ALA A 113 2.28 1.39 3.38
CA ALA A 113 1.37 0.87 4.39
C ALA A 113 0.20 0.08 3.78
N LEU A 114 -0.18 0.41 2.54
CA LEU A 114 -1.26 -0.21 1.79
C LEU A 114 -0.80 -1.22 0.73
N GLY A 115 0.51 -1.29 0.45
CA GLY A 115 1.12 -2.19 -0.53
C GLY A 115 1.54 -1.49 -1.81
#